data_AF-A0A7S2QJ31-F1
#
_entry.id   AF-A0A7S2QJ31-F1
#
_cell.length_a   1.000
_cell.length_b   1.000
_cell.length_c   1.000
_cell.angle_alpha   90.00
_cell.angle_beta   90.00
_cell.angle_gamma   90.00
#
_symmetry.space_group_name_H-M   'P 1'
#
loop_
_entity.id
_entity.type
_entity.pdbx_description
1 polymer ?
#
loop_
_entity_poly.entity_id
_entity_poly.type
_entity_poly.pdbx_seq_one_letter_code
_entity_poly.pdbx_strand_id
1 'polypeptide(L)'
;MKDGDVRSRELCDVVGALARSKYFDPGLFELLASELQRACRKGRLGAAEILQVLCSMSELNAYNAALFGAACEALRPGLKDFSEALRSRLEAALKRVNHDPGSDFFNCLQQRPRDTREACPMFWRGQCKWGPKCKLSHDQDSFEATAREGNWRPPSQSGGRSVGFNQSSDLFKADRCGALW
;
A
#
# COMPACT_ATOMS: atom_id res chain seq x y z
N MET A 1 -8.26 -17.81 -30.19
CA MET A 1 -7.74 -16.61 -30.90
C MET A 1 -6.67 -17.10 -31.87
N LYS A 2 -6.83 -16.87 -33.18
CA LYS A 2 -5.85 -17.27 -34.22
C LYS A 2 -4.84 -16.13 -34.39
N ASP A 3 -3.55 -16.42 -34.24
CA ASP A 3 -2.33 -15.72 -34.66
C ASP A 3 -2.46 -14.27 -35.23
N GLY A 4 -3.12 -13.40 -34.47
CA GLY A 4 -2.88 -11.98 -34.49
C GLY A 4 -2.25 -11.67 -33.14
N ASP A 5 -1.00 -11.22 -33.14
CA ASP A 5 -0.22 -10.87 -31.96
C ASP A 5 -0.89 -9.67 -31.27
N VAL A 6 -2.00 -9.92 -30.54
CA VAL A 6 -2.68 -8.89 -29.76
C VAL A 6 -1.65 -8.43 -28.75
N ARG A 7 -1.23 -7.17 -28.90
CA ARG A 7 -0.14 -6.64 -28.10
C ARG A 7 -0.59 -6.68 -26.66
N SER A 8 0.30 -7.05 -25.74
CA SER A 8 -0.05 -7.20 -24.31
C SER A 8 -0.74 -5.95 -23.74
N ARG A 9 -0.43 -4.77 -24.30
CA ARG A 9 -1.08 -3.50 -23.98
C ARG A 9 -2.54 -3.40 -24.45
N GLU A 10 -2.87 -3.91 -25.64
CA GLU A 10 -4.25 -3.95 -26.15
C GLU A 10 -5.13 -4.85 -25.27
N LEU A 11 -4.57 -5.93 -24.70
CA LEU A 11 -5.28 -6.77 -23.71
C LEU A 11 -5.63 -5.97 -22.44
N CYS A 12 -4.73 -5.12 -21.94
CA CYS A 12 -4.99 -4.25 -20.78
C CYS A 12 -6.10 -3.23 -21.07
N ASP A 13 -6.11 -2.66 -22.28
CA ASP A 13 -7.14 -1.72 -22.72
C ASP A 13 -8.51 -2.39 -22.83
N VAL A 14 -8.56 -3.62 -23.34
CA VAL A 14 -9.77 -4.44 -23.38
C VAL A 14 -10.29 -4.69 -21.96
N VAL A 15 -9.46 -5.16 -21.03
CA VAL A 15 -9.89 -5.40 -19.63
C VAL A 15 -10.41 -4.12 -18.98
N GLY A 16 -9.74 -2.99 -19.23
CA GLY A 16 -10.19 -1.69 -18.74
C GLY A 16 -11.54 -1.27 -19.35
N ALA A 17 -11.75 -1.52 -20.64
CA ALA A 17 -13.02 -1.23 -21.31
C ALA A 17 -14.17 -2.08 -20.76
N LEU A 18 -13.93 -3.38 -20.55
CA LEU A 18 -14.90 -4.30 -19.94
C LEU A 18 -15.27 -3.86 -18.51
N ALA A 19 -14.29 -3.39 -17.73
CA ALA A 19 -14.52 -2.89 -16.37
C ALA A 19 -15.37 -1.62 -16.34
N ARG A 20 -15.19 -0.72 -17.33
CA ARG A 20 -16.00 0.50 -17.47
C ARG A 20 -17.41 0.19 -17.97
N SER A 21 -17.57 -0.75 -18.88
CA SER A 21 -18.89 -1.16 -19.39
C SER A 21 -19.63 -2.11 -18.44
N LYS A 22 -18.98 -2.58 -17.37
CA LYS A 22 -19.50 -3.60 -16.45
C LYS A 22 -19.93 -4.88 -17.16
N TYR A 23 -19.28 -5.18 -18.28
CA TYR A 23 -19.53 -6.38 -19.05
C TYR A 23 -18.70 -7.55 -18.48
N PHE A 24 -19.38 -8.66 -18.18
CA PHE A 24 -18.75 -9.87 -17.67
C PHE A 24 -19.13 -11.07 -18.54
N ASP A 25 -18.11 -11.71 -19.10
CA ASP A 25 -18.23 -12.99 -19.81
C ASP A 25 -17.16 -13.97 -19.30
N PRO A 26 -17.54 -15.09 -18.65
CA PRO A 26 -16.59 -16.02 -18.06
C PRO A 26 -15.55 -16.57 -19.04
N GLY A 27 -15.98 -16.97 -20.24
CA GLY A 27 -15.09 -17.60 -21.23
C GLY A 27 -14.06 -16.61 -21.78
N LEU A 28 -14.47 -15.36 -22.01
CA LEU A 28 -13.57 -14.28 -22.38
C LEU A 28 -12.56 -13.98 -21.26
N PHE A 29 -13.01 -13.95 -19.99
CA PHE A 29 -12.11 -13.70 -18.86
C PHE A 29 -11.09 -14.82 -18.63
N GLU A 30 -11.45 -16.08 -18.88
CA GLU A 30 -10.50 -17.20 -18.84
C GLU A 30 -9.41 -17.03 -19.91
N LEU A 31 -9.80 -16.70 -21.14
CA LEU A 31 -8.86 -16.43 -22.23
C LEU A 31 -7.95 -15.24 -21.92
N LEU A 32 -8.54 -14.10 -21.52
CA LEU A 32 -7.81 -12.89 -21.14
C LEU A 32 -6.84 -13.15 -19.99
N ALA A 33 -7.29 -13.85 -18.94
CA ALA A 33 -6.45 -14.16 -17.79
C ALA A 33 -5.24 -15.02 -18.19
N SER A 34 -5.43 -16.00 -19.08
CA SER A 34 -4.35 -16.87 -19.54
C SER A 34 -3.28 -16.11 -20.36
N GLU A 35 -3.70 -15.17 -21.21
CA GLU A 35 -2.78 -14.37 -22.03
C GLU A 35 -2.07 -13.30 -21.18
N LEU A 36 -2.80 -12.62 -20.29
CA LEU A 36 -2.24 -11.64 -19.36
C LEU A 36 -1.25 -12.29 -18.39
N GLN A 37 -1.55 -13.49 -17.89
CA GLN A 37 -0.62 -14.25 -17.05
C GLN A 37 0.69 -14.54 -17.81
N ARG A 38 0.61 -14.96 -19.08
CA ARG A 38 1.78 -15.15 -19.93
C ARG A 38 2.53 -13.84 -20.15
N ALA A 39 1.84 -12.73 -20.34
CA ALA A 39 2.44 -11.42 -20.52
C ALA A 39 3.19 -10.95 -19.25
N CYS A 40 2.61 -11.13 -18.06
CA CYS A 40 3.25 -10.86 -16.77
C CYS A 40 4.54 -11.67 -16.61
N ARG A 41 4.48 -12.99 -16.83
CA ARG A 41 5.64 -13.90 -16.70
C ARG A 41 6.77 -13.57 -17.68
N LYS A 42 6.44 -13.07 -18.87
CA LYS A 42 7.41 -12.66 -19.89
C LYS A 42 7.92 -11.22 -19.69
N GLY A 43 7.47 -10.49 -18.67
CA GLY A 43 7.85 -9.09 -18.44
C GLY A 43 7.39 -8.14 -19.55
N ARG A 44 6.31 -8.48 -20.26
CA ARG A 44 5.76 -7.66 -21.36
C ARG A 44 4.83 -6.54 -20.88
N LEU A 45 4.51 -6.53 -19.58
CA LEU A 45 3.65 -5.54 -18.95
C LEU A 45 4.44 -4.77 -17.90
N GLY A 46 4.32 -3.45 -17.92
CA GLY A 46 4.86 -2.57 -16.89
C GLY A 46 4.01 -2.54 -15.62
N ALA A 47 4.56 -2.00 -14.54
CA ALA A 47 3.89 -1.96 -13.24
C ALA A 47 2.52 -1.25 -13.28
N ALA A 48 2.40 -0.16 -14.03
CA ALA A 48 1.15 0.57 -14.19
C ALA A 48 0.07 -0.24 -14.92
N GLU A 49 0.47 -0.99 -15.95
CA GLU A 49 -0.44 -1.84 -16.75
C GLU A 49 -0.93 -3.03 -15.93
N ILE A 50 -0.02 -3.67 -15.18
CA ILE A 50 -0.36 -4.76 -14.26
C ILE A 50 -1.34 -4.26 -13.20
N LEU A 51 -1.09 -3.09 -12.60
CA LEU A 51 -1.98 -2.53 -11.60
C LEU A 51 -3.36 -2.20 -12.18
N GLN A 52 -3.42 -1.63 -13.39
CA GLN A 52 -4.69 -1.39 -14.10
C GLN A 52 -5.48 -2.69 -14.28
N VAL A 53 -4.82 -3.76 -14.75
CA VAL A 53 -5.45 -5.07 -14.91
C VAL A 53 -5.99 -5.58 -13.58
N LEU A 54 -5.19 -5.58 -12.50
CA LEU A 54 -5.62 -6.05 -11.19
C LEU A 54 -6.83 -5.27 -10.65
N CYS A 55 -6.81 -3.93 -10.76
CA CYS A 55 -7.93 -3.09 -10.36
C CYS A 55 -9.19 -3.43 -11.17
N SER A 56 -9.09 -3.45 -12.51
CA SER A 56 -10.23 -3.74 -13.40
C SER A 56 -10.82 -5.14 -13.19
N MET A 57 -9.97 -6.15 -13.01
CA MET A 57 -10.39 -7.52 -12.69
C MET A 57 -11.10 -7.59 -11.34
N SER A 58 -10.57 -6.90 -10.31
CA SER A 58 -11.19 -6.86 -8.99
C SER A 58 -12.55 -6.13 -8.98
N GLU A 59 -12.70 -5.07 -9.77
CA GLU A 59 -13.96 -4.33 -9.90
C GLU A 59 -15.08 -5.18 -10.51
N LEU A 60 -14.71 -6.02 -11.49
CA LEU A 60 -15.62 -6.96 -12.15
C LEU A 60 -15.84 -8.27 -11.38
N ASN A 61 -15.17 -8.45 -10.23
CA ASN A 61 -15.13 -9.70 -9.49
C ASN A 61 -14.64 -10.90 -10.35
N ALA A 62 -13.80 -10.61 -11.35
CA ALA A 62 -13.19 -11.60 -12.23
C ALA A 62 -11.89 -12.11 -11.60
N TYR A 63 -11.99 -12.98 -10.59
CA TYR A 63 -10.82 -13.51 -9.90
C TYR A 63 -10.19 -14.69 -10.65
N ASN A 64 -8.87 -14.63 -10.85
CA ASN A 64 -8.07 -15.74 -11.34
C ASN A 64 -6.77 -15.83 -10.53
N ALA A 65 -6.63 -16.88 -9.72
CA ALA A 65 -5.51 -17.03 -8.79
C ALA A 65 -4.14 -17.02 -9.51
N ALA A 66 -4.06 -17.64 -10.69
CA ALA A 66 -2.81 -17.78 -11.45
C ALA A 66 -2.35 -16.45 -12.07
N LEU A 67 -3.29 -15.63 -12.55
CA LEU A 67 -3.03 -14.27 -13.02
C LEU A 67 -2.60 -13.37 -11.86
N PHE A 68 -3.35 -13.36 -10.76
CA PHE A 68 -3.06 -12.50 -9.60
C PHE A 68 -1.69 -12.84 -8.98
N GLY A 69 -1.36 -14.13 -8.86
CA GLY A 69 -0.03 -14.55 -8.40
C GLY A 69 1.08 -14.12 -9.36
N ALA A 70 0.90 -14.33 -10.67
CA ALA A 70 1.90 -13.90 -11.67
C ALA A 70 2.08 -12.38 -11.71
N ALA A 71 1.00 -11.62 -11.52
CA ALA A 71 1.04 -10.17 -11.43
C ALA A 71 1.80 -9.70 -10.18
N CYS A 72 1.53 -10.30 -9.01
CA CYS A 72 2.24 -9.97 -7.77
C CYS A 72 3.75 -10.26 -7.91
N GLU A 73 4.14 -11.42 -8.44
CA GLU A 73 5.56 -11.72 -8.68
C GLU A 73 6.22 -10.73 -9.65
N ALA A 74 5.50 -10.30 -10.69
CA ALA A 74 6.02 -9.29 -11.63
C ALA A 74 6.17 -7.90 -10.99
N LEU A 75 5.32 -7.53 -10.02
CA LEU A 75 5.40 -6.24 -9.31
C LEU A 75 6.45 -6.23 -8.21
N ARG A 76 6.79 -7.39 -7.65
CA ARG A 76 7.65 -7.55 -6.47
C ARG A 76 8.95 -6.74 -6.52
N PRO A 77 9.72 -6.70 -7.63
CA PRO A 77 10.95 -5.93 -7.69
C PRO A 77 10.76 -4.42 -7.56
N GLY A 78 9.61 -3.89 -8.00
CA GLY A 78 9.33 -2.45 -8.05
C GLY A 78 8.44 -1.91 -6.92
N LEU A 79 7.96 -2.75 -6.00
CA LEU A 79 7.05 -2.34 -4.91
C LEU A 79 7.61 -1.22 -4.02
N LYS A 80 8.94 -1.17 -3.86
CA LYS A 80 9.63 -0.16 -3.04
C LYS A 80 9.51 1.24 -3.62
N ASP A 81 9.37 1.35 -4.93
CA ASP A 81 9.31 2.62 -5.65
C ASP A 81 7.86 3.10 -5.86
N PHE A 82 6.87 2.32 -5.44
CA PHE A 82 5.47 2.70 -5.58
C PHE A 82 5.14 3.89 -4.69
N SER A 83 4.39 4.85 -5.23
CA SER A 83 3.79 5.90 -4.43
C SER A 83 2.74 5.31 -3.47
N GLU A 84 2.44 6.03 -2.38
CA GLU A 84 1.41 5.62 -1.42
C GLU A 84 0.05 5.37 -2.10
N ALA A 85 -0.32 6.20 -3.08
CA ALA A 85 -1.55 6.02 -3.85
C ALA A 85 -1.57 4.69 -4.63
N LEU A 86 -0.46 4.28 -5.25
CA LEU A 86 -0.38 3.02 -5.98
C LEU A 86 -0.43 1.81 -5.03
N ARG A 87 0.23 1.91 -3.87
CA ARG A 87 0.19 0.89 -2.82
C ARG A 87 -1.24 0.68 -2.31
N SER A 88 -1.93 1.76 -1.96
CA SER A 88 -3.32 1.70 -1.49
C SER A 88 -4.26 1.11 -2.55
N ARG A 89 -4.08 1.45 -3.83
CA ARG A 89 -4.86 0.87 -4.93
C ARG A 89 -4.62 -0.63 -5.09
N LEU A 90 -3.36 -1.05 -5.02
CA LEU A 90 -2.99 -2.47 -5.09
C LEU A 90 -3.57 -3.25 -3.91
N GLU A 91 -3.40 -2.74 -2.69
CA GLU A 91 -3.94 -3.36 -1.47
C GLU A 91 -5.46 -3.51 -1.54
N ALA A 92 -6.17 -2.47 -1.98
CA ALA A 92 -7.62 -2.51 -2.15
C ALA A 92 -8.07 -3.56 -3.17
N ALA A 93 -7.37 -3.65 -4.31
CA ALA A 93 -7.68 -4.64 -5.35
C ALA A 93 -7.48 -6.09 -4.84
N LEU A 94 -6.39 -6.34 -4.12
CA LEU A 94 -6.09 -7.67 -3.55
C LEU A 94 -7.08 -8.08 -2.47
N LYS A 95 -7.42 -7.16 -1.54
CA LYS A 95 -8.42 -7.40 -0.49
C LYS A 95 -9.80 -7.69 -1.07
N ARG A 96 -10.19 -6.99 -2.15
CA ARG A 96 -11.50 -7.16 -2.78
C ARG A 96 -11.75 -8.58 -3.30
N VAL A 97 -10.69 -9.26 -3.76
CA VAL A 97 -10.76 -10.64 -4.26
C VAL A 97 -10.25 -11.67 -3.24
N ASN A 98 -9.93 -11.25 -2.02
CA ASN A 98 -9.30 -12.07 -0.97
C ASN A 98 -8.05 -12.82 -1.47
N HIS A 99 -7.21 -12.17 -2.27
CA HIS A 99 -5.96 -12.77 -2.73
C HIS A 99 -4.87 -12.61 -1.68
N ASP A 100 -4.20 -13.71 -1.33
CA ASP A 100 -3.04 -13.72 -0.45
C ASP A 100 -1.73 -13.83 -1.27
N PRO A 101 -1.03 -12.71 -1.52
CA PRO A 101 0.30 -12.71 -2.16
C PRO A 101 1.44 -13.17 -1.24
N GLY A 102 1.15 -13.54 0.02
CA GLY A 102 2.13 -13.93 1.02
C GLY A 102 2.60 -12.78 1.92
N SER A 103 3.04 -13.14 3.13
CA SER A 103 3.45 -12.18 4.18
C SER A 103 4.57 -11.25 3.75
N ASP A 104 5.54 -11.75 2.99
CA ASP A 104 6.68 -10.95 2.53
C ASP A 104 6.26 -9.86 1.56
N PHE A 105 5.27 -10.15 0.71
CA PHE A 105 4.72 -9.18 -0.24
C PHE A 105 4.00 -8.06 0.50
N PHE A 106 3.15 -8.41 1.48
CA PHE A 106 2.48 -7.41 2.32
C PHE A 106 3.47 -6.57 3.11
N ASN A 107 4.53 -7.18 3.64
CA ASN A 107 5.58 -6.45 4.34
C ASN A 107 6.25 -5.42 3.41
N CYS A 108 6.55 -5.78 2.15
CA CYS A 108 7.06 -4.84 1.16
C CYS A 108 6.04 -3.75 0.77
N LEU A 109 4.75 -4.09 0.71
CA LEU A 109 3.69 -3.14 0.39
C LEU A 109 3.45 -2.13 1.53
N GLN A 110 3.57 -2.58 2.78
CA GLN A 110 3.40 -1.77 3.98
C GLN A 110 4.68 -1.05 4.43
N GLN A 111 5.83 -1.32 3.80
CA GLN A 111 7.04 -0.52 3.98
C GLN A 111 6.78 0.90 3.49
N ARG A 112 6.25 1.73 4.38
CA ARG A 112 6.33 3.18 4.26
C ARG A 112 7.82 3.54 4.23
N PRO A 113 8.22 4.55 3.43
CA PRO A 113 9.55 5.10 3.56
C PRO A 113 9.70 5.48 5.04
N ARG A 114 10.55 4.75 5.76
CA ARG A 114 10.79 5.04 7.17
C ARG A 114 11.35 6.45 7.22
N ASP A 115 10.76 7.28 8.06
CA ASP A 115 11.37 8.55 8.37
C ASP A 115 12.70 8.27 9.06
N THR A 116 13.80 8.55 8.37
CA THR A 116 15.15 8.32 8.87
C THR A 116 15.57 9.35 9.91
N ARG A 117 14.70 10.34 10.22
CA ARG A 117 14.95 11.32 11.28
C ARG A 117 14.84 10.64 12.64
N GLU A 118 15.63 11.10 13.60
CA GLU A 118 15.52 10.66 14.99
C GLU A 118 14.13 10.99 15.55
N ALA A 119 13.61 10.13 16.42
CA ALA A 119 12.30 10.33 17.03
C ALA A 119 12.23 11.65 17.82
N CYS A 120 11.18 12.44 17.59
CA CYS A 120 10.95 13.71 18.27
C CYS A 120 10.51 13.49 19.72
N PRO A 121 11.35 13.80 20.73
CA PRO A 121 11.00 13.57 22.12
C PRO A 121 9.82 14.44 22.57
N MET A 122 9.67 15.62 21.96
CA MET A 122 8.60 16.57 22.28
C MET A 122 7.26 16.14 21.68
N PHE A 123 7.26 15.49 20.51
CA PHE A 123 6.02 15.01 19.89
C PHE A 123 5.40 13.89 20.71
N TRP A 124 6.22 12.94 21.16
CA TRP A 124 5.77 11.86 22.03
C TRP A 124 5.18 12.34 23.37
N ARG A 125 5.63 13.49 23.85
CA ARG A 125 5.10 14.14 25.06
C ARG A 125 3.83 14.95 24.81
N GLY A 126 3.35 15.05 23.56
CA GLY A 126 2.26 15.95 23.17
C GLY A 126 2.64 17.45 23.25
N GLN A 127 3.94 17.77 23.21
CA GLN A 127 4.47 19.13 23.40
C GLN A 127 5.18 19.69 22.16
N CYS A 128 5.20 18.95 21.04
CA CYS A 128 5.82 19.45 19.82
C CYS A 128 4.94 20.52 19.16
N LYS A 129 5.48 21.74 19.04
CA LYS A 129 4.83 22.86 18.38
C LYS A 129 5.09 22.96 16.86
N TRP A 130 6.01 22.14 16.34
CA TRP A 130 6.46 22.25 14.95
C TRP A 130 5.69 21.36 13.97
N GLY A 131 4.87 20.43 14.47
CA GLY A 131 4.02 19.56 13.64
C GLY A 131 4.80 18.87 12.51
N PRO A 132 4.26 18.77 11.28
CA PRO A 132 4.94 18.15 10.14
C PRO A 132 6.27 18.80 9.74
N LYS A 133 6.50 20.07 10.15
CA LYS A 133 7.75 20.81 9.87
C LYS A 133 8.85 20.52 10.90
N CYS A 134 8.62 19.63 11.86
CA CYS A 134 9.64 19.28 12.84
C CYS A 134 10.87 18.67 12.15
N LYS A 135 12.07 19.01 12.62
CA LYS A 135 13.33 18.41 12.14
C LYS A 135 13.49 16.94 12.59
N LEU A 136 12.69 16.51 13.55
CA LEU A 136 12.71 15.17 14.13
C LEU A 136 11.48 14.38 13.66
N SER A 137 11.57 13.05 13.65
CA SER A 137 10.52 12.16 13.19
C SER A 137 9.35 12.12 14.18
N HIS A 138 8.14 12.14 13.64
CA HIS A 138 6.91 11.94 14.40
C HIS A 138 6.34 10.52 14.20
N ASP A 139 7.08 9.64 13.53
CA ASP A 139 6.66 8.27 13.29
C ASP A 139 6.93 7.37 14.49
N GLN A 140 5.98 6.48 14.76
CA GLN A 140 6.04 5.49 15.85
C GLN A 140 7.27 4.57 15.71
N ASP A 141 7.57 4.14 14.47
CA ASP A 141 8.69 3.24 14.19
C ASP A 141 10.04 3.87 14.54
N SER A 142 10.20 5.18 14.30
CA SER A 142 11.40 5.92 14.65
C SER A 142 11.59 5.97 16.16
N PHE A 143 10.50 6.13 16.92
CA PHE A 143 10.53 6.07 18.38
C PHE A 143 10.94 4.69 18.89
N GLU A 144 10.33 3.62 18.36
CA GLU A 144 10.67 2.25 18.75
C GLU A 144 12.12 1.91 18.44
N ALA A 145 12.65 2.39 17.32
CA ALA A 145 14.07 2.24 16.98
C ALA A 145 14.97 2.96 17.98
N THR A 146 14.74 4.25 18.26
CA THR A 146 15.55 5.02 19.22
C THR A 146 15.45 4.46 20.65
N ALA A 147 14.29 3.90 21.03
CA ALA A 147 14.10 3.23 22.31
C ALA A 147 14.91 1.92 22.42
N ARG A 148 14.96 1.11 21.35
CA ARG A 148 15.76 -0.13 21.29
C ARG A 148 17.26 0.14 21.33
N GLU A 149 17.72 1.23 20.71
CA GLU A 149 19.13 1.61 20.67
C GLU A 149 19.65 2.13 22.02
N GLY A 150 18.80 2.26 23.05
CA GLY A 150 19.20 2.69 24.39
C GLY A 150 19.66 4.14 24.49
N ASN A 151 19.64 4.87 23.37
CA ASN A 151 19.92 6.30 23.31
C ASN A 151 18.78 7.14 23.90
N TRP A 152 17.61 6.53 24.06
CA TRP A 152 16.46 7.16 24.70
C TRP A 152 16.50 6.97 26.22
N ARG A 153 16.63 8.07 26.96
CA ARG A 153 16.41 8.10 28.41
C ARG A 153 15.06 8.77 28.70
N PRO A 154 14.13 8.10 29.41
CA PRO A 154 12.99 8.82 29.95
C PRO A 154 13.53 9.91 30.89
N PRO A 155 12.97 11.14 30.89
CA PRO A 155 13.33 12.12 31.89
C PRO A 155 13.13 11.51 33.28
N SER A 156 14.12 11.66 34.14
CA SER A 156 13.91 11.47 35.58
C SER A 156 12.65 12.24 35.96
N GLN A 157 11.73 11.62 36.71
CA GLN A 157 10.58 12.27 37.33
C GLN A 157 11.04 13.35 38.32
N SER A 158 11.68 14.42 37.87
CA SER A 158 11.99 15.58 38.68
C SER A 158 10.80 16.52 38.66
N GLY A 159 9.81 16.19 39.49
CA GLY A 159 9.10 17.16 40.33
C GLY A 159 8.18 18.21 39.69
N GLY A 160 7.92 18.20 38.39
CA GLY A 160 6.98 19.14 37.76
C GLY A 160 5.60 18.53 37.54
N ARG A 161 4.61 18.89 38.36
CA ARG A 161 3.19 18.56 38.13
C ARG A 161 2.76 19.12 36.76
N SER A 162 2.84 18.32 35.72
CA SER A 162 2.37 18.67 34.38
C SER A 162 1.01 18.03 34.18
N VAL A 163 -0.01 18.89 34.16
CA VAL A 163 -1.44 18.59 33.98
C VAL A 163 -1.81 18.07 32.59
N GLY A 164 -0.86 17.51 31.82
CA GLY A 164 -1.06 17.16 30.40
C GLY A 164 -1.26 15.68 30.09
N PHE A 165 -0.99 14.77 31.03
CA PHE A 165 -0.91 13.34 30.72
C PHE A 165 -2.26 12.69 30.34
N ASN A 166 -3.39 13.25 30.80
CA ASN A 166 -4.71 12.66 30.54
C ASN A 166 -5.48 13.28 29.36
N GLN A 167 -4.93 14.26 28.63
CA GLN A 167 -5.62 14.79 27.45
C GLN A 167 -5.18 14.15 26.14
N SER A 168 -3.96 13.61 26.04
CA SER A 168 -3.44 13.10 24.78
C SER A 168 -3.95 11.71 24.41
N SER A 169 -4.28 10.84 25.37
CA SER A 169 -4.82 9.51 25.07
C SER A 169 -6.23 9.54 24.47
N ASP A 170 -7.04 10.53 24.85
CA ASP A 170 -8.39 10.73 24.28
C ASP A 170 -8.37 11.50 22.96
N LEU A 171 -7.36 12.34 22.71
CA LEU A 171 -7.14 13.00 21.41
C LEU A 171 -6.74 12.01 20.30
N PHE A 172 -5.95 10.97 20.62
CA PHE A 172 -5.61 9.91 19.64
C PHE A 172 -6.81 9.00 19.27
N LYS A 173 -7.90 9.02 20.05
CA LYS A 173 -9.15 8.34 19.65
C LYS A 173 -10.04 9.21 18.75
N ALA A 174 -9.89 10.53 18.80
CA ALA A 174 -10.71 11.46 18.02
C ALA A 174 -10.27 11.54 16.54
N ASP A 175 -8.98 11.38 16.24
CA ASP A 175 -8.44 11.53 14.87
C ASP A 175 -8.73 10.36 13.91
N ARG A 176 -9.52 9.35 14.31
CA ARG A 176 -10.08 8.35 13.38
C ARG A 176 -11.38 8.79 12.70
N CYS A 177 -12.02 9.85 13.17
CA CYS A 177 -13.20 10.43 12.53
C CYS A 177 -12.79 11.74 11.88
N GLY A 178 -12.37 11.67 10.61
CA GLY A 178 -11.97 12.83 9.83
C GLY A 178 -12.92 14.02 10.00
N ALA A 179 -12.40 15.11 10.53
CA ALA A 179 -13.12 16.36 10.62
C ALA A 179 -12.12 17.53 10.64
N LEU A 180 -12.22 18.32 9.55
CA LEU A 180 -12.02 19.77 9.50
C LEU A 180 -10.61 20.30 9.16
N TRP A 181 -10.47 20.56 7.85
CA TRP A 181 -9.71 21.59 7.10
C TRP A 181 -8.19 21.65 7.21
#